data_AF-A0A1S4DMW8-F1
#
_entry.id   AF-A0A1S4DMW8-F1
#
_cell.length_a   1.000
_cell.length_b   1.000
_cell.length_c   1.000
_cell.angle_alpha   90.00
_cell.angle_beta   90.00
_cell.angle_gamma   90.00
#
_symmetry.space_group_name_H-M   'P 1'
#
loop_
_entity.id
_entity.type
_entity.pdbx_description
1 polymer ?
#
loop_
_entity_poly.entity_id
_entity_poly.type
_entity_poly.pdbx_seq_one_letter_code
_entity_poly.pdbx_strand_id
1 'polypeptide(L)'
;MEEKISCDGGHEFKLLLSCPSGLSPSQVSVVFNEAYDRIPHPDSSLEQSISEIWDARVQQSSSLYNGTKFRYGGYNFNVGNDPKQQPHVSLQLGLTDYRTFVGTNLSPIWERYLVQSEELHITLHRAETSNDCIQCQHTSSPLGNGALVETSDKKILVLQRSNKVGEFPGYFVFPGGHPEPQEVGIISHDGFKELNQCRPINSKVSQEMFDSIVREVVEEIGAPADSLSSPIFIGISRRVLNVRPTAFFFIKCNLQSDEIQQLYSSAEDGFESTQLYAVSMSDLENMASKMPGCHRGGFALYKLMEQDANNS
;
A
#
# COMPACT_ATOMS: atom_id res chain seq x y z
N MET A 1 -19.19 -14.78 20.99
CA MET A 1 -19.76 -13.43 21.04
C MET A 1 -18.62 -12.52 20.62
N GLU A 2 -18.56 -12.19 19.33
CA GLU A 2 -17.47 -11.43 18.74
C GLU A 2 -17.50 -10.00 19.28
N GLU A 3 -16.47 -9.61 20.02
CA GLU A 3 -16.19 -8.20 20.26
C GLU A 3 -15.85 -7.58 18.91
N LYS A 4 -16.81 -6.86 18.33
CA LYS A 4 -16.51 -5.85 17.31
C LYS A 4 -15.54 -4.87 17.94
N ILE A 5 -14.26 -4.98 17.56
CA ILE A 5 -13.24 -3.99 17.86
C ILE A 5 -13.80 -2.63 17.41
N SER A 6 -14.11 -1.79 18.39
CA SER A 6 -14.52 -0.41 18.17
C SER A 6 -13.47 0.27 17.30
N CYS A 7 -13.86 0.75 16.12
CA CYS A 7 -12.96 1.35 15.13
C CYS A 7 -12.50 2.77 15.49
N ASP A 8 -12.47 3.10 16.79
CA ASP A 8 -12.04 4.40 17.29
C ASP A 8 -10.52 4.50 17.09
N GLY A 9 -10.09 5.17 16.00
CA GLY A 9 -8.69 5.26 15.56
C GLY A 9 -8.36 4.60 14.21
N GLY A 10 -9.30 3.87 13.58
CA GLY A 10 -9.05 3.19 12.31
C GLY A 10 -8.78 4.11 11.11
N HIS A 11 -9.07 5.41 11.25
CA HIS A 11 -8.95 6.44 10.22
C HIS A 11 -7.73 7.36 10.40
N GLU A 12 -6.93 7.18 11.46
CA GLU A 12 -5.71 7.97 11.69
C GLU A 12 -4.56 7.49 10.82
N PHE A 13 -3.70 8.41 10.38
CA PHE A 13 -2.61 8.11 9.46
C PHE A 13 -1.37 8.98 9.66
N LYS A 14 -0.26 8.50 9.08
CA LYS A 14 0.96 9.27 8.86
C LYS A 14 1.27 9.28 7.37
N LEU A 15 1.78 10.40 6.87
CA LEU A 15 2.38 10.48 5.54
C LEU A 15 3.86 10.14 5.71
N LEU A 16 4.29 9.01 5.12
CA LEU A 16 5.68 8.58 5.16
C LEU A 16 6.50 9.30 4.10
N LEU A 17 5.91 9.52 2.93
CA LEU A 17 6.52 10.22 1.80
C LEU A 17 5.43 11.00 1.07
N SER A 18 5.72 12.25 0.68
CA SER A 18 4.85 13.09 -0.13
C SER A 18 5.59 13.56 -1.38
N CYS A 19 4.98 13.35 -2.53
CA CYS A 19 5.50 13.76 -3.84
C CYS A 19 4.41 14.52 -4.60
N PRO A 20 4.12 15.78 -4.21
CA PRO A 20 2.95 16.52 -4.71
C PRO A 20 2.99 16.77 -6.22
N SER A 21 4.17 16.98 -6.81
CA SER A 21 4.30 17.16 -8.27
C SER A 21 4.12 15.85 -9.07
N GLY A 22 4.01 14.71 -8.39
CA GLY A 22 3.94 13.38 -8.97
C GLY A 22 5.28 12.90 -9.55
N LEU A 23 5.57 11.61 -9.40
CA LEU A 23 6.76 10.98 -9.97
C LEU A 23 6.38 9.94 -11.02
N SER A 24 6.99 10.05 -12.19
CA SER A 24 6.85 9.06 -13.28
C SER A 24 7.57 7.75 -12.93
N PRO A 25 7.30 6.65 -13.68
CA PRO A 25 8.03 5.40 -13.51
C PRO A 25 9.56 5.55 -13.56
N SER A 26 10.08 6.45 -14.41
CA SER A 26 11.52 6.72 -14.49
C SER A 26 12.13 7.38 -13.25
N GLN A 27 11.30 7.99 -12.40
CA GLN A 27 11.72 8.70 -11.19
C GLN A 27 11.53 7.87 -9.91
N VAL A 28 11.04 6.64 -10.03
CA VAL A 28 10.82 5.72 -8.91
C VAL A 28 11.55 4.42 -9.16
N SER A 29 12.66 4.23 -8.46
CA SER A 29 13.44 2.99 -8.46
C SER A 29 13.16 2.15 -7.22
N VAL A 30 13.55 0.88 -7.27
CA VAL A 30 13.50 -0.05 -6.14
C VAL A 30 14.90 -0.57 -5.84
N VAL A 31 15.22 -0.72 -4.55
CA VAL A 31 16.30 -1.58 -4.07
C VAL A 31 15.63 -2.73 -3.34
N PHE A 32 15.64 -3.89 -3.99
CA PHE A 32 15.06 -5.11 -3.43
C PHE A 32 16.17 -5.96 -2.79
N ASN A 33 16.08 -6.23 -1.49
CA ASN A 33 17.13 -6.93 -0.74
C ASN A 33 16.62 -7.54 0.58
N GLU A 34 17.20 -8.65 1.02
CA GLU A 34 16.91 -9.31 2.30
C GLU A 34 17.18 -8.42 3.53
N ALA A 35 18.06 -7.42 3.41
CA ALA A 35 18.31 -6.43 4.46
C ALA A 35 17.05 -5.60 4.81
N TYR A 36 16.04 -5.60 3.94
CA TYR A 36 14.76 -4.94 4.14
C TYR A 36 13.63 -5.91 4.53
N ASP A 37 13.94 -7.18 4.79
CA ASP A 37 12.99 -8.15 5.33
C ASP A 37 12.67 -7.82 6.80
N ARG A 38 11.68 -8.53 7.35
CA ARG A 38 11.31 -8.40 8.76
C ARG A 38 12.42 -8.99 9.64
N ILE A 39 12.77 -8.28 10.71
CA ILE A 39 13.63 -8.79 11.76
C ILE A 39 12.76 -9.56 12.76
N PRO A 40 13.02 -10.85 13.05
CA PRO A 40 12.29 -11.60 14.07
C PRO A 40 12.29 -10.87 15.42
N HIS A 41 11.18 -10.97 16.16
CA HIS A 41 11.10 -10.31 17.46
C HIS A 41 12.00 -11.04 18.48
N PRO A 42 12.76 -10.33 19.33
CA PRO A 42 13.68 -10.97 20.29
C PRO A 42 12.97 -11.79 21.38
N ASP A 43 11.73 -11.43 21.74
CA ASP A 43 10.86 -12.26 22.57
C ASP A 43 10.34 -13.47 21.77
N SER A 44 10.92 -14.64 22.05
CA SER A 44 10.54 -15.91 21.41
C SER A 44 9.06 -16.28 21.56
N SER A 45 8.39 -15.84 22.65
CA SER A 45 6.96 -16.13 22.84
C SER A 45 6.11 -15.31 21.87
N LEU A 46 6.51 -14.07 21.60
CA LEU A 46 5.85 -13.20 20.63
C LEU A 46 6.15 -13.62 19.18
N GLU A 47 7.33 -14.17 18.92
CA GLU A 47 7.63 -14.74 17.61
C GLU A 47 6.83 -16.03 17.36
N GLN A 48 6.70 -16.89 18.38
CA GLN A 48 5.91 -18.13 18.29
C GLN A 48 4.42 -17.86 18.06
N SER A 49 3.87 -16.79 18.64
CA SER A 49 2.45 -16.46 18.51
C SER A 49 2.02 -16.15 17.07
N ILE A 50 2.95 -15.77 16.17
CA ILE A 50 2.65 -15.61 14.74
C ILE A 50 2.09 -16.92 14.16
N SER A 51 2.70 -18.04 14.54
CA SER A 51 2.27 -19.37 14.11
C SER A 51 0.93 -19.75 14.71
N GLU A 52 0.76 -19.51 16.01
CA GLU A 52 -0.48 -19.84 16.74
C GLU A 52 -1.69 -19.07 16.19
N ILE A 53 -1.52 -17.77 15.92
CA ILE A 53 -2.58 -16.93 15.35
C ILE A 53 -2.94 -17.41 13.94
N TRP A 54 -1.95 -17.73 13.11
CA TRP A 54 -2.19 -18.25 11.76
C TRP A 54 -2.93 -19.59 11.79
N ASP A 55 -2.48 -20.54 12.61
CA ASP A 55 -3.08 -21.87 12.70
C ASP A 55 -4.54 -21.79 13.18
N ALA A 56 -4.82 -20.92 14.15
CA ALA A 56 -6.18 -20.63 14.59
C ALA A 56 -7.05 -20.02 13.47
N ARG A 57 -6.48 -19.16 12.62
CA ARG A 57 -7.17 -18.53 11.50
C ARG A 57 -7.49 -19.54 10.38
N VAL A 58 -6.55 -20.42 10.05
CA VAL A 58 -6.74 -21.48 9.04
C VAL A 58 -7.84 -22.46 9.48
N GLN A 59 -7.95 -22.78 10.77
CA GLN A 59 -9.04 -23.62 11.28
C GLN A 59 -10.44 -23.00 11.08
N GLN A 60 -10.53 -21.66 10.99
CA GLN A 60 -11.79 -20.93 10.80
C GLN A 60 -12.11 -20.67 9.33
N SER A 61 -11.14 -20.77 8.42
CA SER A 61 -11.30 -20.49 7.00
C SER A 61 -10.46 -21.43 6.14
N SER A 62 -11.11 -22.44 5.58
CA SER A 62 -10.45 -23.46 4.74
C SER A 62 -9.96 -22.94 3.38
N SER A 63 -10.41 -21.76 2.96
CA SER A 63 -9.97 -21.12 1.70
C SER A 63 -8.81 -20.16 1.88
N LEU A 64 -8.29 -19.98 3.11
CA LEU A 64 -7.18 -19.10 3.39
C LEU A 64 -5.87 -19.72 2.88
N TYR A 65 -5.10 -18.96 2.09
CA TYR A 65 -3.77 -19.37 1.64
C TYR A 65 -2.72 -18.33 2.02
N ASN A 66 -1.46 -18.76 2.15
CA ASN A 66 -0.35 -17.86 2.41
C ASN A 66 0.26 -17.38 1.08
N GLY A 67 0.16 -16.09 0.79
CA GLY A 67 0.78 -15.46 -0.37
C GLY A 67 1.97 -14.59 0.00
N THR A 68 3.03 -14.61 -0.81
CA THR A 68 4.19 -13.72 -0.68
C THR A 68 3.81 -12.28 -1.02
N LYS A 69 4.39 -11.31 -0.33
CA LYS A 69 4.17 -9.88 -0.55
C LYS A 69 5.49 -9.11 -0.47
N PHE A 70 5.57 -7.95 -1.12
CA PHE A 70 6.68 -7.03 -0.89
C PHE A 70 6.54 -6.39 0.50
N ARG A 71 7.62 -6.43 1.28
CA ARG A 71 7.71 -5.70 2.55
C ARG A 71 8.24 -4.29 2.30
N TYR A 72 7.58 -3.30 2.89
CA TYR A 72 8.12 -1.94 2.89
C TYR A 72 9.24 -1.81 3.93
N GLY A 73 10.46 -1.56 3.45
CA GLY A 73 11.66 -1.35 4.27
C GLY A 73 12.11 0.10 4.39
N GLY A 74 11.52 1.02 3.62
CA GLY A 74 11.83 2.45 3.65
C GLY A 74 11.95 3.08 2.27
N TYR A 75 12.53 4.28 2.23
CA TYR A 75 12.86 4.97 1.00
C TYR A 75 14.07 5.88 1.19
N ASN A 76 14.78 6.13 0.10
CA ASN A 76 15.73 7.25 -0.01
C ASN A 76 15.16 8.26 -0.99
N PHE A 77 15.16 9.54 -0.61
CA PHE A 77 14.71 10.63 -1.45
C PHE A 77 15.90 11.48 -1.87
N ASN A 78 16.23 11.45 -3.16
CA ASN A 78 17.30 12.26 -3.71
C ASN A 78 16.69 13.47 -4.39
N VAL A 79 16.77 14.62 -3.73
CA VAL A 79 16.69 15.91 -4.41
C VAL A 79 18.11 16.16 -4.90
N GLY A 80 18.35 16.07 -6.21
CA GLY A 80 19.66 16.40 -6.73
C GLY A 80 20.07 17.79 -6.26
N ASN A 81 21.31 17.95 -5.78
CA ASN A 81 21.86 19.26 -5.42
C ASN A 81 21.96 20.21 -6.64
N ASP A 82 21.70 19.69 -7.85
CA ASP A 82 21.60 20.43 -9.10
C ASP A 82 20.11 20.70 -9.43
N PRO A 83 19.68 21.97 -9.58
CA PRO A 83 18.33 22.34 -10.03
C PRO A 83 17.87 21.69 -11.34
N LYS A 84 18.79 21.09 -12.12
CA LYS A 84 18.49 20.35 -13.35
C LYS A 84 18.16 18.87 -13.13
N GLN A 85 18.46 18.32 -11.94
CA GLN A 85 18.15 16.93 -11.63
C GLN A 85 16.71 16.81 -11.15
N GLN A 86 15.94 15.95 -11.84
CA GLN A 86 14.57 15.65 -11.46
C GLN A 86 14.54 14.91 -10.10
N PRO A 87 13.48 15.13 -9.29
CA PRO A 87 13.32 14.40 -8.03
C PRO A 87 13.24 12.90 -8.30
N HIS A 88 13.92 12.12 -7.45
CA HIS A 88 13.99 10.66 -7.58
C HIS A 88 13.80 9.96 -6.24
N VAL A 89 12.94 8.95 -6.23
CA VAL A 89 12.69 8.07 -5.07
C VAL A 89 13.31 6.71 -5.33
N SER A 90 14.00 6.19 -4.32
CA SER A 90 14.41 4.79 -4.26
C SER A 90 13.69 4.09 -3.12
N LEU A 91 12.69 3.27 -3.43
CA LEU A 91 11.97 2.45 -2.46
C LEU A 91 12.85 1.26 -2.04
N GLN A 92 12.91 1.01 -0.73
CA GLN A 92 13.66 -0.11 -0.16
C GLN A 92 12.66 -1.21 0.17
N LEU A 93 12.73 -2.34 -0.52
CA LEU A 93 11.74 -3.41 -0.42
C LEU A 93 12.40 -4.74 -0.03
N GLY A 94 11.75 -5.45 0.88
CA GLY A 94 12.06 -6.84 1.23
C GLY A 94 10.94 -7.79 0.83
N LEU A 95 10.96 -8.98 1.39
CA LEU A 95 9.88 -9.97 1.31
C LEU A 95 9.18 -10.15 2.66
N THR A 96 7.89 -10.43 2.56
CA THR A 96 7.07 -10.92 3.65
C THR A 96 5.97 -11.80 3.07
N ASP A 97 5.03 -12.22 3.89
CA ASP A 97 3.90 -13.03 3.48
C ASP A 97 2.64 -12.71 4.28
N TYR A 98 1.50 -13.18 3.78
CA TYR A 98 0.20 -12.93 4.39
C TYR A 98 0.09 -13.56 5.79
N ARG A 99 0.72 -14.71 6.01
CA ARG A 99 0.82 -15.36 7.32
C ARG A 99 1.45 -14.46 8.37
N THR A 100 2.60 -13.87 8.05
CA THR A 100 3.32 -12.96 8.94
C THR A 100 2.49 -11.70 9.16
N PHE A 101 1.82 -11.18 8.14
CA PHE A 101 0.91 -10.04 8.27
C PHE A 101 -0.23 -10.32 9.26
N VAL A 102 -0.86 -11.50 9.15
CA VAL A 102 -1.91 -11.96 10.08
C VAL A 102 -1.37 -12.07 11.51
N GLY A 103 -0.21 -12.67 11.70
CA GLY A 103 0.37 -12.89 13.03
C GLY A 103 1.04 -11.68 13.67
N THR A 104 1.36 -10.63 12.91
CA THR A 104 2.01 -9.41 13.41
C THR A 104 1.07 -8.20 13.36
N ASN A 105 0.89 -7.60 12.18
CA ASN A 105 0.07 -6.40 12.02
C ASN A 105 -1.40 -6.64 12.40
N LEU A 106 -2.03 -7.75 11.96
CA LEU A 106 -3.43 -8.03 12.31
C LEU A 106 -3.61 -8.74 13.65
N SER A 107 -2.53 -8.92 14.41
CA SER A 107 -2.60 -9.50 15.75
C SER A 107 -3.41 -8.59 16.67
N PRO A 108 -4.24 -9.15 17.58
CA PRO A 108 -4.87 -8.36 18.64
C PRO A 108 -3.89 -7.66 19.58
N ILE A 109 -2.61 -8.04 19.54
CA ILE A 109 -1.51 -7.47 20.32
C ILE A 109 -0.43 -6.86 19.41
N TRP A 110 -0.80 -6.38 18.22
CA TRP A 110 0.12 -5.88 17.20
C TRP A 110 1.08 -4.80 17.73
N GLU A 111 0.65 -3.99 18.70
CA GLU A 111 1.46 -2.95 19.33
C GLU A 111 2.72 -3.51 20.00
N ARG A 112 2.68 -4.77 20.47
CA ARG A 112 3.83 -5.45 21.09
C ARG A 112 4.95 -5.76 20.09
N TYR A 113 4.66 -5.77 18.79
CA TYR A 113 5.67 -5.93 17.74
C TYR A 113 6.33 -4.59 17.34
N LEU A 114 5.89 -3.46 17.90
CA LEU A 114 6.56 -2.19 17.65
C LEU A 114 7.77 -2.02 18.56
N VAL A 115 8.85 -1.49 18.01
CA VAL A 115 9.98 -1.01 18.82
C VAL A 115 9.53 0.22 19.62
N GLN A 116 9.71 0.17 20.93
CA GLN A 116 9.28 1.25 21.83
C GLN A 116 10.19 2.49 21.69
N SER A 117 9.63 3.67 21.94
CA SER A 117 10.29 4.97 21.72
C SER A 117 11.55 5.21 22.58
N GLU A 118 11.71 4.47 23.68
CA GLU A 118 12.86 4.59 24.59
C GLU A 118 14.11 3.85 24.04
N GLU A 119 13.93 2.73 23.34
CA GLU A 119 14.99 2.01 22.61
C GLU A 119 15.37 2.72 21.29
N LEU A 120 14.42 3.49 20.74
CA LEU A 120 14.59 4.30 19.54
C LEU A 120 15.68 5.37 19.73
N HIS A 121 15.75 6.00 20.91
CA HIS A 121 16.76 7.03 21.23
C HIS A 121 18.19 6.48 21.27
N ILE A 122 18.38 5.19 21.57
CA ILE A 122 19.70 4.54 21.60
C ILE A 122 20.16 4.13 20.18
N THR A 123 19.21 3.76 19.31
CA THR A 123 19.49 3.25 17.95
C THR A 123 19.69 4.37 16.92
N LEU A 124 19.06 5.54 17.12
CA LEU A 124 19.09 6.67 16.18
C LEU A 124 20.46 7.35 16.04
N HIS A 125 21.42 7.12 16.94
CA HIS A 125 22.78 7.63 16.77
C HIS A 125 23.63 6.83 15.77
N ARG A 126 23.10 5.75 15.17
CA ARG A 126 23.88 4.81 14.34
C ARG A 126 23.31 4.46 12.97
N ALA A 127 22.10 4.90 12.60
CA ALA A 127 21.47 4.47 11.34
C ALA A 127 20.87 5.64 10.54
N GLU A 128 21.25 5.74 9.26
CA GLU A 128 20.62 6.58 8.22
C GLU A 128 19.30 5.95 7.72
N THR A 129 18.46 5.44 8.63
CA THR A 129 17.18 4.79 8.31
C THR A 129 16.04 5.58 8.92
N SER A 130 14.93 5.73 8.19
CA SER A 130 13.80 6.52 8.69
C SER A 130 13.21 5.90 9.98
N ASN A 131 12.81 6.77 10.90
CA ASN A 131 12.31 6.42 12.23
C ASN A 131 11.19 5.36 12.19
N ASP A 132 10.37 5.41 11.14
CA ASP A 132 9.25 4.51 10.94
C ASP A 132 9.66 3.07 10.58
N CYS A 133 10.79 2.87 9.90
CA CYS A 133 11.26 1.54 9.50
C CYS A 133 11.80 0.75 10.69
N ILE A 134 12.51 1.44 11.59
CA ILE A 134 12.99 0.87 12.86
C ILE A 134 11.78 0.50 13.74
N GLN A 135 10.82 1.42 13.90
CA GLN A 135 9.62 1.17 14.71
C GLN A 135 8.88 -0.10 14.26
N CYS A 136 8.82 -0.35 12.95
CA CYS A 136 8.08 -1.46 12.36
C CYS A 136 8.97 -2.66 11.98
N GLN A 137 10.22 -2.73 12.47
CA GLN A 137 11.17 -3.75 12.01
C GLN A 137 10.72 -5.19 12.31
N HIS A 138 9.91 -5.39 13.37
CA HIS A 138 9.38 -6.70 13.75
C HIS A 138 7.98 -7.01 13.19
N THR A 139 7.41 -6.13 12.37
CA THR A 139 6.12 -6.37 11.70
C THR A 139 6.32 -6.78 10.24
N SER A 140 5.32 -7.47 9.68
CA SER A 140 5.31 -7.86 8.25
C SER A 140 5.38 -6.63 7.34
N SER A 141 4.60 -5.58 7.65
CA SER A 141 4.56 -4.33 6.87
C SER A 141 4.45 -4.54 5.34
N PRO A 142 3.46 -5.33 4.86
CA PRO A 142 3.28 -5.53 3.42
C PRO A 142 2.90 -4.20 2.76
N LEU A 143 3.55 -3.87 1.67
CA LEU A 143 3.26 -2.67 0.90
C LEU A 143 1.99 -2.89 0.07
N GLY A 144 0.90 -2.18 0.42
CA GLY A 144 -0.26 -2.07 -0.47
C GLY A 144 -0.06 -1.02 -1.55
N ASN A 145 -0.92 -1.02 -2.56
CA ASN A 145 -1.05 0.07 -3.52
C ASN A 145 -2.49 0.64 -3.50
N GLY A 146 -2.68 1.85 -4.03
CA GLY A 146 -3.99 2.49 -4.16
C GLY A 146 -3.95 3.62 -5.19
N ALA A 147 -5.04 3.80 -5.93
CA ALA A 147 -5.14 4.75 -7.03
C ALA A 147 -6.23 5.79 -6.82
N LEU A 148 -5.85 7.06 -6.88
CA LEU A 148 -6.81 8.13 -7.13
C LEU A 148 -7.03 8.24 -8.64
N VAL A 149 -8.16 7.69 -9.09
CA VAL A 149 -8.55 7.72 -10.50
C VAL A 149 -9.46 8.93 -10.75
N GLU A 150 -8.98 9.91 -11.53
CA GLU A 150 -9.74 11.08 -11.96
C GLU A 150 -10.37 10.81 -13.33
N THR A 151 -11.69 10.85 -13.39
CA THR A 151 -12.50 10.75 -14.63
C THR A 151 -12.42 12.01 -15.48
N SER A 152 -12.84 11.92 -16.75
CA SER A 152 -12.79 13.06 -17.67
C SER A 152 -13.73 14.20 -17.26
N ASP A 153 -14.79 13.91 -16.49
CA ASP A 153 -15.70 14.86 -15.87
C ASP A 153 -15.30 15.27 -14.44
N LYS A 154 -14.02 15.06 -14.07
CA LYS A 154 -13.39 15.57 -12.84
C LYS A 154 -13.97 15.01 -11.55
N LYS A 155 -14.43 13.75 -11.59
CA LYS A 155 -14.80 12.95 -10.42
C LYS A 155 -13.69 12.00 -10.03
N ILE A 156 -13.54 11.76 -8.73
CA ILE A 156 -12.64 10.74 -8.18
C ILE A 156 -13.42 9.47 -7.90
N LEU A 157 -12.86 8.32 -8.29
CA LEU A 157 -13.47 7.02 -8.04
C LEU A 157 -13.16 6.51 -6.62
N VAL A 158 -14.18 6.01 -5.95
CA VAL A 158 -14.11 5.44 -4.59
C VAL A 158 -14.96 4.18 -4.52
N LEU A 159 -14.44 3.12 -3.94
CA LEU A 159 -15.13 1.86 -3.72
C LEU A 159 -15.62 1.76 -2.28
N GLN A 160 -16.79 1.17 -2.08
CA GLN A 160 -17.25 0.73 -0.77
C GLN A 160 -16.99 -0.76 -0.61
N ARG A 161 -16.18 -1.10 0.40
CA ARG A 161 -15.82 -2.48 0.71
C ARG A 161 -17.04 -3.29 1.12
N SER A 162 -17.09 -4.54 0.68
CA SER A 162 -18.11 -5.51 1.09
C SER A 162 -18.11 -5.71 2.60
N ASN A 163 -19.28 -6.01 3.17
CA ASN A 163 -19.37 -6.33 4.61
C ASN A 163 -18.78 -7.71 4.96
N LYS A 164 -18.35 -8.49 3.95
CA LYS A 164 -17.79 -9.83 4.10
C LYS A 164 -16.26 -9.86 4.13
N VAL A 165 -15.60 -8.74 3.84
CA VAL A 165 -14.13 -8.68 3.86
C VAL A 165 -13.60 -8.64 5.30
N GLY A 166 -12.40 -9.19 5.50
CA GLY A 166 -11.79 -9.32 6.82
C GLY A 166 -11.24 -8.02 7.42
N GLU A 167 -10.97 -7.01 6.59
CA GLU A 167 -10.46 -5.70 7.01
C GLU A 167 -11.41 -4.58 6.56
N PHE A 168 -11.80 -3.72 7.51
CA PHE A 168 -12.63 -2.53 7.29
C PHE A 168 -13.91 -2.79 6.45
N PRO A 169 -14.79 -3.71 6.89
CA PRO A 169 -16.04 -4.00 6.17
C PRO A 169 -16.92 -2.74 6.07
N GLY A 170 -17.43 -2.45 4.87
CA GLY A 170 -18.31 -1.30 4.62
C GLY A 170 -17.62 0.07 4.61
N TYR A 171 -16.29 0.13 4.75
CA TYR A 171 -15.51 1.37 4.62
C TYR A 171 -15.30 1.76 3.16
N PHE A 172 -14.98 3.03 2.94
CA PHE A 172 -14.60 3.54 1.63
C PHE A 172 -13.10 3.38 1.40
N VAL A 173 -12.71 3.01 0.20
CA VAL A 173 -11.31 2.89 -0.23
C VAL A 173 -11.16 3.42 -1.65
N PHE A 174 -9.92 3.77 -1.97
CA PHE A 174 -9.51 3.95 -3.37
C PHE A 174 -9.26 2.58 -3.99
N PRO A 175 -9.49 2.41 -5.31
CA PRO A 175 -9.13 1.19 -6.01
C PRO A 175 -7.67 0.80 -5.77
N GLY A 176 -7.38 -0.49 -5.64
CA GLY A 176 -6.04 -1.02 -5.42
C GLY A 176 -6.01 -2.25 -4.52
N GLY A 177 -4.83 -2.85 -4.43
CA GLY A 177 -4.58 -4.07 -3.67
C GLY A 177 -3.10 -4.18 -3.28
N HIS A 178 -2.40 -5.15 -3.85
CA HIS A 178 -0.99 -5.39 -3.54
C HIS A 178 -0.19 -5.85 -4.74
N PRO A 179 0.98 -5.24 -5.02
CA PRO A 179 1.94 -5.85 -5.92
C PRO A 179 2.42 -7.19 -5.35
N GLU A 180 2.44 -8.22 -6.19
CA GLU A 180 2.83 -9.57 -5.78
C GLU A 180 4.21 -9.94 -6.33
N PRO A 181 5.14 -10.43 -5.49
CA PRO A 181 6.45 -10.87 -5.95
C PRO A 181 6.38 -11.95 -7.06
N GLN A 182 5.37 -12.80 -7.04
CA GLN A 182 5.22 -13.90 -7.99
C GLN A 182 4.98 -13.40 -9.43
N GLU A 183 4.33 -12.25 -9.61
CA GLU A 183 4.08 -11.63 -10.93
C GLU A 183 5.38 -11.25 -11.65
N VAL A 184 6.46 -11.02 -10.89
CA VAL A 184 7.81 -10.77 -11.43
C VAL A 184 8.76 -11.95 -11.31
N GLY A 185 8.23 -13.13 -10.97
CA GLY A 185 8.96 -14.39 -10.85
C GLY A 185 9.77 -14.52 -9.55
N ILE A 186 9.46 -13.74 -8.52
CA ILE A 186 10.11 -13.84 -7.20
C ILE A 186 9.33 -14.82 -6.32
N ILE A 187 10.02 -15.88 -5.89
CA ILE A 187 9.47 -16.88 -4.96
C ILE A 187 10.18 -16.81 -3.59
N SER A 188 11.50 -16.66 -3.58
CA SER A 188 12.34 -16.55 -2.36
C SER A 188 13.70 -15.99 -2.72
N HIS A 189 14.42 -15.33 -1.79
CA HIS A 189 15.73 -14.68 -1.99
C HIS A 189 16.82 -15.57 -2.65
N ASP A 190 16.68 -16.89 -2.58
CA ASP A 190 17.59 -17.85 -3.23
C ASP A 190 17.28 -18.11 -4.71
N GLY A 191 16.01 -18.01 -5.14
CA GLY A 191 15.60 -18.16 -6.55
C GLY A 191 16.14 -17.07 -7.49
N PHE A 192 16.88 -16.10 -6.95
CA PHE A 192 17.31 -14.86 -7.60
C PHE A 192 18.58 -14.98 -8.44
N LYS A 193 19.42 -16.00 -8.21
CA LYS A 193 20.74 -16.06 -8.85
C LYS A 193 20.66 -16.23 -10.37
N GLU A 194 19.58 -16.80 -10.89
CA GLU A 194 19.39 -17.03 -12.33
C GLU A 194 18.68 -15.86 -13.04
N LEU A 195 17.71 -15.20 -12.38
CA LEU A 195 16.89 -14.11 -12.97
C LEU A 195 17.65 -12.79 -13.19
N ASN A 196 18.73 -12.55 -12.44
CA ASN A 196 19.57 -11.34 -12.56
C ASN A 196 20.31 -11.23 -13.90
N GLN A 197 20.27 -12.24 -14.76
CA GLN A 197 21.04 -12.28 -16.01
C GLN A 197 20.37 -11.55 -17.20
N CYS A 198 19.06 -11.25 -17.14
CA CYS A 198 18.32 -10.68 -18.29
C CYS A 198 17.77 -9.24 -18.10
N ARG A 199 17.45 -8.84 -16.86
CA ARG A 199 17.20 -7.45 -16.41
C ARG A 199 17.52 -7.37 -14.93
N PRO A 200 18.02 -6.25 -14.39
CA PRO A 200 18.19 -6.09 -12.95
C PRO A 200 16.84 -6.26 -12.27
N ILE A 201 16.74 -7.14 -11.28
CA ILE A 201 15.48 -7.44 -10.57
C ILE A 201 14.80 -6.19 -10.02
N ASN A 202 15.59 -5.24 -9.55
CA ASN A 202 15.15 -3.91 -9.11
C ASN A 202 14.30 -3.19 -10.16
N SER A 203 14.65 -3.28 -11.44
CA SER A 203 13.87 -2.68 -12.53
C SER A 203 12.55 -3.42 -12.76
N LYS A 204 12.50 -4.75 -12.58
CA LYS A 204 11.24 -5.51 -12.68
C LYS A 204 10.30 -5.18 -11.52
N VAL A 205 10.83 -5.15 -10.29
CA VAL A 205 10.03 -4.81 -9.10
C VAL A 205 9.54 -3.37 -9.18
N SER A 206 10.38 -2.43 -9.60
CA SER A 206 9.98 -1.03 -9.85
C SER A 206 8.86 -0.95 -10.88
N GLN A 207 8.99 -1.63 -12.02
CA GLN A 207 7.92 -1.67 -13.04
C GLN A 207 6.63 -2.27 -12.49
N GLU A 208 6.72 -3.36 -11.74
CA GLU A 208 5.57 -4.02 -11.11
C GLU A 208 4.82 -3.14 -10.12
N MET A 209 5.47 -2.18 -9.44
CA MET A 209 4.76 -1.21 -8.61
C MET A 209 3.76 -0.37 -9.40
N PHE A 210 4.05 -0.10 -10.68
CA PHE A 210 3.18 0.67 -11.57
C PHE A 210 2.22 -0.25 -12.35
N ASP A 211 2.69 -1.40 -12.82
CA ASP A 211 1.85 -2.34 -13.57
C ASP A 211 0.75 -2.91 -12.68
N SER A 212 1.05 -3.27 -11.43
CA SER A 212 0.07 -3.79 -10.47
C SER A 212 -1.07 -2.82 -10.23
N ILE A 213 -0.79 -1.53 -10.03
CA ILE A 213 -1.88 -0.58 -9.75
C ILE A 213 -2.78 -0.35 -10.97
N VAL A 214 -2.24 -0.45 -12.19
CA VAL A 214 -3.07 -0.42 -13.41
C VAL A 214 -3.97 -1.64 -13.47
N ARG A 215 -3.41 -2.85 -13.22
CA ARG A 215 -4.20 -4.10 -13.21
C ARG A 215 -5.32 -4.04 -12.18
N GLU A 216 -5.01 -3.66 -10.95
CA GLU A 216 -5.99 -3.55 -9.85
C GLU A 216 -7.12 -2.56 -10.19
N VAL A 217 -6.79 -1.41 -10.79
CA VAL A 217 -7.84 -0.49 -11.27
C VAL A 217 -8.71 -1.20 -12.32
N VAL A 218 -8.12 -1.79 -13.36
CA VAL A 218 -8.89 -2.48 -14.41
C VAL A 218 -9.80 -3.57 -13.83
N GLU A 219 -9.28 -4.39 -12.92
CA GLU A 219 -9.97 -5.51 -12.28
C GLU A 219 -11.13 -5.05 -11.37
N GLU A 220 -10.92 -4.01 -10.56
CA GLU A 220 -11.91 -3.52 -9.60
C GLU A 220 -12.95 -2.55 -10.19
N ILE A 221 -12.60 -1.75 -11.20
CA ILE A 221 -13.52 -0.76 -11.81
C ILE A 221 -14.07 -1.17 -13.18
N GLY A 222 -13.47 -2.18 -13.84
CA GLY A 222 -13.88 -2.66 -15.16
C GLY A 222 -13.51 -1.73 -16.32
N ALA A 223 -12.76 -0.65 -16.07
CA ALA A 223 -12.33 0.28 -17.11
C ALA A 223 -11.20 -0.34 -17.96
N PRO A 224 -11.23 -0.22 -19.30
CA PRO A 224 -10.14 -0.72 -20.15
C PRO A 224 -8.80 -0.03 -19.83
N ALA A 225 -7.70 -0.77 -19.86
CA ALA A 225 -6.37 -0.20 -19.59
C ALA A 225 -6.03 1.00 -20.51
N ASP A 226 -6.43 0.95 -21.78
CA ASP A 226 -6.20 2.03 -22.76
C ASP A 226 -6.97 3.33 -22.46
N SER A 227 -7.93 3.28 -21.53
CA SER A 227 -8.65 4.47 -21.04
C SER A 227 -7.87 5.22 -19.94
N LEU A 228 -6.85 4.59 -19.37
CA LEU A 228 -6.07 5.09 -18.24
C LEU A 228 -4.75 5.72 -18.71
N SER A 229 -4.38 6.85 -18.12
CA SER A 229 -3.05 7.41 -18.29
C SER A 229 -2.01 6.56 -17.55
N SER A 230 -0.73 6.72 -17.89
CA SER A 230 0.35 6.19 -17.05
C SER A 230 0.17 6.67 -15.61
N PRO A 231 0.27 5.79 -14.60
CA PRO A 231 0.21 6.20 -13.21
C PRO A 231 1.39 7.09 -12.85
N ILE A 232 1.12 8.07 -11.99
CA ILE A 232 2.16 8.86 -11.32
C ILE A 232 2.13 8.57 -9.83
N PHE A 233 3.29 8.34 -9.23
CA PHE A 233 3.42 8.07 -7.81
C PHE A 233 3.36 9.39 -7.02
N ILE A 234 2.45 9.48 -6.05
CA ILE A 234 2.21 10.71 -5.28
C ILE A 234 2.67 10.61 -3.82
N GLY A 235 3.05 9.43 -3.36
CA GLY A 235 3.63 9.23 -2.03
C GLY A 235 3.22 7.92 -1.36
N ILE A 236 3.51 7.84 -0.05
CA ILE A 236 3.20 6.69 0.79
C ILE A 236 2.50 7.18 2.04
N SER A 237 1.35 6.58 2.34
CA SER A 237 0.67 6.74 3.63
C SER A 237 0.70 5.45 4.42
N ARG A 238 0.74 5.58 5.74
CA ARG A 238 0.59 4.47 6.68
C ARG A 238 -0.54 4.78 7.64
N ARG A 239 -1.47 3.85 7.83
CA ARG A 239 -2.44 3.97 8.93
C ARG A 239 -1.74 3.83 10.28
N VAL A 240 -2.26 4.51 11.30
CA VAL A 240 -1.77 4.38 12.68
C VAL A 240 -2.16 3.01 13.23
N LEU A 241 -3.43 2.62 13.08
CA LEU A 241 -3.91 1.29 13.41
C LEU A 241 -3.13 0.24 12.59
N ASN A 242 -2.49 -0.70 13.28
CA ASN A 242 -1.72 -1.82 12.73
C ASN A 242 -0.62 -1.50 11.71
N VAL A 243 -0.23 -0.22 11.59
CA VAL A 243 0.96 0.24 10.85
C VAL A 243 1.11 -0.27 9.41
N ARG A 244 0.02 -0.54 8.69
CA ARG A 244 0.10 -0.96 7.27
C ARG A 244 0.41 0.22 6.34
N PRO A 245 1.48 0.15 5.53
CA PRO A 245 1.80 1.16 4.52
C PRO A 245 1.11 0.89 3.18
N THR A 246 0.82 1.97 2.45
CA THR A 246 0.22 1.94 1.11
C THR A 246 0.86 3.01 0.24
N ALA A 247 1.38 2.61 -0.92
CA ALA A 247 1.84 3.50 -1.98
C ALA A 247 0.62 4.02 -2.76
N PHE A 248 0.56 5.34 -2.99
CA PHE A 248 -0.53 5.96 -3.73
C PHE A 248 -0.08 6.47 -5.08
N PHE A 249 -0.96 6.25 -6.05
CA PHE A 249 -0.81 6.70 -7.43
C PHE A 249 -1.98 7.57 -7.84
N PHE A 250 -1.73 8.48 -8.76
CA PHE A 250 -2.77 9.24 -9.45
C PHE A 250 -2.83 8.78 -10.90
N ILE A 251 -4.04 8.58 -11.40
CA ILE A 251 -4.32 8.08 -12.76
C ILE A 251 -5.46 8.93 -13.33
N LYS A 252 -5.31 9.43 -14.56
CA LYS A 252 -6.41 10.04 -15.30
C LYS A 252 -7.10 8.98 -16.16
N CYS A 253 -8.43 8.98 -16.16
CA CYS A 253 -9.25 8.17 -17.02
C CYS A 253 -9.94 9.08 -18.04
N ASN A 254 -9.93 8.71 -19.33
CA ASN A 254 -10.60 9.49 -20.38
C ASN A 254 -12.13 9.25 -20.44
N LEU A 255 -12.64 8.26 -19.71
CA LEU A 255 -14.07 7.98 -19.57
C LEU A 255 -14.74 8.89 -18.54
N GLN A 256 -16.02 9.19 -18.76
CA GLN A 256 -16.86 9.88 -17.80
C GLN A 256 -17.31 8.95 -16.68
N SER A 257 -17.65 9.52 -15.53
CA SER A 257 -18.16 8.81 -14.37
C SER A 257 -19.35 7.88 -14.66
N ASP A 258 -20.31 8.31 -15.48
CA ASP A 258 -21.47 7.49 -15.85
C ASP A 258 -21.10 6.27 -16.71
N GLU A 259 -20.09 6.39 -17.58
CA GLU A 259 -19.58 5.28 -18.39
C GLU A 259 -18.90 4.24 -17.49
N ILE A 260 -18.10 4.69 -16.52
CA ILE A 260 -17.43 3.81 -15.57
C ILE A 260 -18.42 3.10 -14.66
N GLN A 261 -19.49 3.77 -14.21
CA GLN A 261 -20.54 3.11 -13.42
C GLN A 261 -21.21 1.96 -14.18
N GLN A 262 -21.35 2.06 -15.51
CA GLN A 262 -21.87 0.97 -16.33
C GLN A 262 -20.87 -0.18 -16.42
N LEU A 263 -19.59 0.11 -16.62
CA LEU A 263 -18.51 -0.87 -16.72
C LEU A 263 -18.26 -1.64 -15.41
N TYR A 264 -18.44 -0.99 -14.27
CA TYR A 264 -18.28 -1.61 -12.95
C TYR A 264 -19.16 -2.86 -12.76
N SER A 265 -20.31 -2.95 -13.45
CA SER A 265 -21.16 -4.15 -13.40
C SER A 265 -20.49 -5.41 -13.95
N SER A 266 -19.40 -5.26 -14.72
CA SER A 266 -18.56 -6.33 -15.25
C SER A 266 -17.19 -6.45 -14.58
N ALA A 267 -16.94 -5.74 -13.47
CA ALA A 267 -15.68 -5.84 -12.73
C ALA A 267 -15.44 -7.27 -12.23
N GLU A 268 -14.19 -7.73 -12.30
CA GLU A 268 -13.80 -9.11 -11.96
C GLU A 268 -13.93 -9.35 -10.45
N ASP A 269 -13.57 -8.35 -9.65
CA ASP A 269 -13.57 -8.39 -8.18
C ASP A 269 -14.88 -7.89 -7.54
N GLY A 270 -16.01 -8.19 -8.17
CA GLY A 270 -17.34 -7.80 -7.67
C GLY A 270 -17.72 -8.34 -6.28
N PHE A 271 -16.90 -9.21 -5.67
CA PHE A 271 -17.10 -9.68 -4.30
C PHE A 271 -16.43 -8.78 -3.23
N GLU A 272 -15.38 -8.04 -3.61
CA GLU A 272 -14.57 -7.21 -2.70
C GLU A 272 -15.25 -5.90 -2.37
N SER A 273 -15.96 -5.32 -3.33
CA SER A 273 -16.68 -4.06 -3.20
C SER A 273 -18.16 -4.22 -3.55
N THR A 274 -19.02 -3.46 -2.87
CA THR A 274 -20.48 -3.49 -3.08
C THR A 274 -20.98 -2.33 -3.92
N GLN A 275 -20.17 -1.29 -4.08
CA GLN A 275 -20.56 -0.08 -4.79
C GLN A 275 -19.33 0.74 -5.21
N LEU A 276 -19.40 1.29 -6.41
CA LEU A 276 -18.50 2.31 -6.92
C LEU A 276 -19.18 3.68 -6.88
N TYR A 277 -18.44 4.68 -6.40
CA TYR A 277 -18.85 6.08 -6.34
C TYR A 277 -17.92 6.93 -7.19
N ALA A 278 -18.47 7.85 -7.95
CA ALA A 278 -17.72 8.91 -8.62
C ALA A 278 -18.06 10.24 -7.94
N VAL A 279 -17.09 10.80 -7.21
CA VAL A 279 -17.35 11.86 -6.23
C VAL A 279 -16.59 13.12 -6.53
N SER A 280 -17.17 14.26 -6.12
CA SER A 280 -16.45 15.54 -6.12
C SER A 280 -15.43 15.59 -4.98
N MET A 281 -14.56 16.59 -5.01
CA MET A 281 -13.60 16.83 -3.92
C MET A 281 -14.29 17.03 -2.56
N SER A 282 -15.38 17.79 -2.51
CA SER A 282 -16.14 18.02 -1.28
C SER A 282 -16.83 16.77 -0.76
N ASP A 283 -17.35 15.93 -1.65
CA ASP A 283 -17.96 14.66 -1.26
C ASP A 283 -16.90 13.68 -0.73
N LEU A 284 -15.71 13.66 -1.35
CA LEU A 284 -14.58 12.88 -0.91
C LEU A 284 -14.11 13.29 0.50
N GLU A 285 -14.10 14.59 0.82
CA GLU A 285 -13.83 15.08 2.19
C GLU A 285 -14.80 14.51 3.21
N ASN A 286 -16.09 14.44 2.88
CA ASN A 286 -17.11 13.86 3.76
C ASN A 286 -16.89 12.35 3.95
N MET A 287 -16.56 11.64 2.87
CA MET A 287 -16.31 10.19 2.89
C MET A 287 -15.01 9.81 3.60
N ALA A 288 -14.00 10.67 3.60
CA ALA A 288 -12.67 10.42 4.16
C ALA A 288 -12.66 10.01 5.65
N SER A 289 -13.68 10.42 6.41
CA SER A 289 -13.86 10.01 7.81
C SER A 289 -14.11 8.50 7.99
N LYS A 290 -14.64 7.84 6.95
CA LYS A 290 -14.94 6.40 6.90
C LYS A 290 -13.99 5.66 5.94
N MET A 291 -12.79 6.19 5.75
CA MET A 291 -11.70 5.50 5.06
C MET A 291 -10.74 4.89 6.09
N PRO A 292 -10.13 3.73 5.81
CA PRO A 292 -8.98 3.27 6.57
C PRO A 292 -7.89 4.34 6.54
N GLY A 293 -7.12 4.48 7.62
CA GLY A 293 -6.13 5.55 7.75
C GLY A 293 -5.20 5.69 6.54
N CYS A 294 -4.70 4.59 5.97
CA CYS A 294 -3.84 4.63 4.80
C CYS A 294 -4.54 5.27 3.59
N HIS A 295 -5.82 4.97 3.33
CA HIS A 295 -6.59 5.62 2.25
C HIS A 295 -6.94 7.07 2.58
N ARG A 296 -7.26 7.39 3.85
CA ARG A 296 -7.43 8.79 4.26
C ARG A 296 -6.14 9.60 4.05
N GLY A 297 -4.99 8.99 4.28
CA GLY A 297 -3.70 9.61 3.96
C GLY A 297 -3.41 9.66 2.47
N GLY A 298 -3.86 8.68 1.67
CA GLY A 298 -3.89 8.79 0.20
C GLY A 298 -4.67 10.01 -0.28
N PHE A 299 -5.83 10.27 0.33
CA PHE A 299 -6.59 11.50 0.06
C PHE A 299 -5.83 12.77 0.47
N ALA A 300 -5.11 12.73 1.59
CA ALA A 300 -4.26 13.84 2.00
C ALA A 300 -3.10 14.11 1.02
N LEU A 301 -2.48 13.06 0.44
CA LEU A 301 -1.48 13.19 -0.61
C LEU A 301 -2.07 13.85 -1.86
N TYR A 302 -3.27 13.44 -2.26
CA TYR A 302 -3.96 14.04 -3.39
C TYR A 302 -4.25 15.53 -3.19
N LYS A 303 -4.67 15.94 -1.99
CA LYS A 303 -4.84 17.36 -1.65
C LYS A 303 -3.56 18.17 -1.84
N LEU A 304 -2.40 17.61 -1.45
CA LEU A 304 -1.12 18.27 -1.63
C LEU A 304 -0.75 18.39 -3.12
N MET A 305 -1.03 17.36 -3.91
CA MET A 305 -0.85 17.39 -5.37
C MET A 305 -1.72 18.46 -6.04
N GLU A 306 -3.02 18.53 -5.71
CA GLU A 306 -3.93 19.54 -6.27
C GLU A 306 -3.51 20.97 -5.88
N GLN A 307 -3.00 21.16 -4.66
CA GLN A 307 -2.47 22.46 -4.23
C GLN A 307 -1.22 22.86 -5.03
N ASP A 308 -0.31 21.92 -5.28
CA ASP A 308 0.90 22.16 -6.08
C ASP A 308 0.57 22.51 -7.54
N ALA A 309 -0.39 21.79 -8.13
CA ALA A 309 -0.88 22.06 -9.48
C ALA A 309 -1.54 23.44 -9.63
N ASN A 310 -2.21 23.95 -8.57
CA ASN A 310 -2.82 25.28 -8.57
C ASN A 310 -1.81 26.42 -8.30
N ASN A 311 -0.64 26.10 -7.74
CA ASN A 311 0.42 27.06 -7.42
C ASN A 311 1.52 27.14 -8.50
N SER A 312 1.48 26.25 -9.50
CA SER A 312 2.42 26.17 -10.64
C SER A 312 1.91 26.94 -11.85
#